data_AF-A0A7D7LCU0-F1
#
_entry.id   AF-A0A7D7LCU0-F1
#
_cell.length_a   1.000
_cell.length_b   1.000
_cell.length_c   1.000
_cell.angle_alpha   90.00
_cell.angle_beta   90.00
_cell.angle_gamma   90.00
#
_symmetry.space_group_name_H-M   'P 1'
#
loop_
_entity.id
_entity.type
_entity.pdbx_description
1 polymer ?
#
loop_
_entity_poly.entity_id
_entity_poly.type
_entity_poly.pdbx_seq_one_letter_code
_entity_poly.pdbx_strand_id
1 'polypeptide(L)'
;MKVSLHPALNDGNLDASQLNSQRQLGISISAIAETQDRHVPLNLCLILDHSGSMNGRSLETVKKAANRLVDRLNPGDRLSVVVFDHRAKVLVPSQSVEDPEKIKQQINRLNADGGTAIDEGLRLGIEELAKGKKDTVSQAFLLTDGENEHGDNNRCLKFAQLAASYNLTLNTLGFGDNWNQDVLEKIADAGLGTLSYIQKPEQAVEEFNRLFSRIQTVGLTNAYLLFSLMPHVRLAELKPIAQVSPDTIELPLQQEADGRFTVRLGDLMKDAERVILANIYLGQLPAGEQAIANVQVRYDDPAANKVGLLTANIPVYAHVVKNYQADLNPQVQQSILALAKYRQTQLAETKLQQGDRSGAATMLQTAAKTALQMGDTGAATVLQTSATQLQAGGDLSESDRKKTRIVSKTVLQDTPPQ
;
A
#
# COMPACT_ATOMS: atom_id res chain seq x y z
N MET A 1 23.23 1.27 -3.11
CA MET A 1 22.20 0.35 -2.56
C MET A 1 21.88 -0.69 -3.62
N LYS A 2 21.37 -1.87 -3.23
CA LYS A 2 20.95 -2.94 -4.18
C LYS A 2 19.57 -3.46 -3.80
N VAL A 3 18.94 -4.18 -4.72
CA VAL A 3 17.68 -4.89 -4.46
C VAL A 3 17.97 -6.36 -4.18
N SER A 4 17.42 -6.88 -3.08
CA SER A 4 17.25 -8.33 -2.87
C SER A 4 16.04 -8.80 -3.65
N LEU A 5 16.16 -9.92 -4.35
CA LEU A 5 15.08 -10.50 -5.13
C LEU A 5 15.09 -12.03 -4.96
N HIS A 6 14.04 -12.56 -4.35
CA HIS A 6 13.93 -13.98 -4.03
C HIS A 6 12.58 -14.55 -4.51
N PRO A 7 12.54 -15.17 -5.70
CA PRO A 7 11.37 -15.91 -6.16
C PRO A 7 11.31 -17.32 -5.54
N ALA A 8 10.12 -17.78 -5.18
CA ALA A 8 9.87 -19.13 -4.69
C ALA A 8 8.45 -19.61 -5.05
N LEU A 9 8.30 -20.88 -5.39
CA LEU A 9 6.99 -21.51 -5.58
C LEU A 9 6.39 -21.95 -4.25
N ASN A 10 5.07 -21.97 -4.17
CA ASN A 10 4.34 -22.53 -3.03
C ASN A 10 4.53 -24.04 -2.89
N ASP A 11 4.81 -24.71 -4.01
CA ASP A 11 5.26 -26.09 -4.11
C ASP A 11 6.29 -26.18 -5.25
N GLY A 12 7.53 -26.53 -4.91
CA GLY A 12 8.64 -26.62 -5.87
C GLY A 12 8.50 -27.78 -6.86
N ASN A 13 7.74 -28.82 -6.49
CA ASN A 13 7.55 -30.01 -7.30
C ASN A 13 6.29 -29.93 -8.17
N LEU A 14 6.33 -30.54 -9.35
CA LEU A 14 5.22 -30.73 -10.28
C LEU A 14 5.07 -32.22 -10.59
N ASP A 15 3.84 -32.70 -10.68
CA ASP A 15 3.56 -34.09 -11.08
C ASP A 15 3.66 -34.22 -12.61
N ALA A 16 4.60 -35.04 -13.09
CA ALA A 16 4.84 -35.29 -14.51
C ALA A 16 3.63 -35.90 -15.25
N SER A 17 2.68 -36.50 -14.52
CA SER A 17 1.46 -37.07 -15.09
C SER A 17 0.33 -36.04 -15.28
N GLN A 18 0.43 -34.87 -14.64
CA GLN A 18 -0.58 -33.82 -14.76
C GLN A 18 -0.40 -33.03 -16.07
N LEU A 19 -1.50 -32.87 -16.80
CA LEU A 19 -1.53 -32.05 -18.02
C LEU A 19 -1.50 -30.55 -17.73
N ASN A 20 -2.05 -30.15 -16.58
CA ASN A 20 -2.06 -28.77 -16.12
C ASN A 20 -1.88 -28.75 -14.60
N SER A 21 -1.05 -27.84 -14.13
CA SER A 21 -0.85 -27.57 -12.70
C SER A 21 -0.98 -26.07 -12.43
N GLN A 22 -1.46 -25.72 -11.24
CA GLN A 22 -1.52 -24.34 -10.77
C GLN A 22 -0.49 -24.15 -9.66
N ARG A 23 0.26 -23.04 -9.69
CA ARG A 23 1.20 -22.66 -8.64
C ARG A 23 1.06 -21.18 -8.30
N GLN A 24 1.45 -20.86 -7.08
CA GLN A 24 1.63 -19.49 -6.62
C GLN A 24 3.13 -19.23 -6.53
N LEU A 25 3.59 -18.22 -7.24
CA LEU A 25 4.98 -17.75 -7.21
C LEU A 25 5.04 -16.54 -6.29
N GLY A 26 5.68 -16.71 -5.12
CA GLY A 26 6.04 -15.62 -4.23
C GLY A 26 7.35 -14.97 -4.65
N ILE A 27 7.38 -13.65 -4.66
CA ILE A 27 8.54 -12.84 -5.05
C ILE A 27 8.78 -11.83 -3.94
N SER A 28 9.80 -12.11 -3.14
CA SER A 28 10.26 -11.28 -2.03
C SER A 28 11.27 -10.24 -2.52
N ILE A 29 11.02 -8.96 -2.21
CA ILE A 29 11.76 -7.81 -2.74
C ILE A 29 12.06 -6.82 -1.60
N SER A 30 13.32 -6.43 -1.43
CA SER A 30 13.74 -5.44 -0.42
C SER A 30 14.94 -4.63 -0.88
N ALA A 31 15.12 -3.43 -0.32
CA ALA A 31 16.35 -2.66 -0.53
C ALA A 31 17.42 -3.09 0.49
N ILE A 32 18.64 -3.32 0.02
CA ILE A 32 19.79 -3.63 0.87
C ILE A 32 20.73 -2.43 0.89
N ALA A 33 21.01 -1.95 2.11
CA ALA A 33 22.03 -0.93 2.34
C ALA A 33 23.42 -1.48 2.01
N GLU A 34 24.21 -0.71 1.26
CA GLU A 34 25.65 -0.94 1.15
C GLU A 34 26.36 -0.13 2.23
N THR A 35 27.63 -0.45 2.54
CA THR A 35 28.45 0.03 3.69
C THR A 35 28.49 1.55 3.96
N GLN A 36 27.93 2.38 3.08
CA GLN A 36 27.66 3.80 3.32
C GLN A 36 26.18 4.08 3.05
N ASP A 37 25.36 4.04 4.10
CA ASP A 37 23.96 4.48 4.04
C ASP A 37 23.94 6.00 3.86
N ARG A 38 23.61 6.47 2.66
CA ARG A 38 23.46 7.90 2.36
C ARG A 38 22.01 8.28 2.55
N HIS A 39 21.76 9.22 3.45
CA HIS A 39 20.42 9.80 3.64
C HIS A 39 19.96 10.48 2.35
N VAL A 40 18.80 10.08 1.83
CA VAL A 40 18.15 10.75 0.70
C VAL A 40 17.21 11.81 1.27
N PRO A 41 17.34 13.10 0.88
CA PRO A 41 16.45 14.13 1.37
C PRO A 41 14.98 13.80 1.05
N LEU A 42 14.11 14.07 2.03
CA LEU A 42 12.67 13.93 1.88
C LEU A 42 12.09 15.21 1.28
N ASN A 43 11.18 15.08 0.32
CA ASN A 43 10.31 16.14 -0.16
C ASN A 43 8.87 15.80 0.22
N LEU A 44 8.39 16.38 1.32
CA LEU A 44 7.09 16.07 1.90
C LEU A 44 6.07 17.18 1.61
N CYS A 45 4.87 16.79 1.22
CA CYS A 45 3.73 17.70 1.17
C CYS A 45 2.63 17.25 2.13
N LEU A 46 2.26 18.14 3.05
CA LEU A 46 1.07 17.97 3.88
C LEU A 46 -0.12 18.60 3.16
N ILE A 47 -1.15 17.81 2.87
CA ILE A 47 -2.40 18.26 2.24
C ILE A 47 -3.49 18.14 3.31
N LEU A 48 -3.77 19.25 3.98
CA LEU A 48 -4.58 19.28 5.20
C LEU A 48 -5.99 19.80 4.93
N ASP A 49 -6.99 19.00 5.23
CA ASP A 49 -8.37 19.43 5.31
C ASP A 49 -8.56 20.39 6.50
N HIS A 50 -9.15 21.55 6.23
CA HIS A 50 -9.59 22.50 7.24
C HIS A 50 -11.08 22.86 7.08
N SER A 51 -11.87 21.97 6.51
CA SER A 51 -13.33 22.09 6.42
C SER A 51 -14.00 22.27 7.78
N GLY A 52 -15.25 22.72 7.78
CA GLY A 52 -16.01 22.96 9.02
C GLY A 52 -16.11 21.73 9.95
N SER A 53 -16.09 20.50 9.42
CA SER A 53 -16.12 19.26 10.22
C SER A 53 -14.87 19.08 11.09
N MET A 54 -13.72 19.59 10.62
CA MET A 54 -12.46 19.52 11.33
C MET A 54 -12.41 20.41 12.59
N ASN A 55 -13.44 21.22 12.84
CA ASN A 55 -13.44 22.18 13.95
C ASN A 55 -13.21 21.54 15.33
N GLY A 56 -12.52 22.27 16.21
CA GLY A 56 -12.21 21.82 17.56
C GLY A 56 -11.08 20.80 17.59
N ARG A 57 -11.32 19.63 18.21
CA ARG A 57 -10.26 18.68 18.56
C ARG A 57 -9.55 18.06 17.36
N SER A 58 -10.24 17.84 16.24
CA SER A 58 -9.66 17.23 15.04
C SER A 58 -8.55 18.10 14.45
N LEU A 59 -8.87 19.36 14.13
CA LEU A 59 -7.90 20.32 13.59
C LEU A 59 -6.76 20.60 14.58
N GLU A 60 -7.06 20.78 15.87
CA GLU A 60 -6.01 20.99 16.88
C GLU A 60 -5.04 19.80 16.97
N THR A 61 -5.52 18.58 16.71
CA THR A 61 -4.67 17.41 16.73
C THR A 61 -3.87 17.24 15.43
N VAL A 62 -4.46 17.57 14.28
CA VAL A 62 -3.72 17.65 13.01
C VAL A 62 -2.61 18.69 13.07
N LYS A 63 -2.87 19.88 13.64
CA LYS A 63 -1.83 20.90 13.87
C LYS A 63 -0.69 20.35 14.74
N LYS A 64 -1.01 19.67 15.85
CA LYS A 64 0.00 19.05 16.73
C LYS A 64 0.81 17.98 16.01
N ALA A 65 0.17 17.10 15.23
CA ALA A 65 0.84 16.05 14.48
C ALA A 65 1.74 16.65 13.38
N ALA A 66 1.24 17.63 12.63
CA ALA A 66 2.01 18.36 11.63
C ALA A 66 3.23 19.06 12.25
N ASN A 67 3.06 19.79 13.36
CA ASN A 67 4.18 20.44 14.05
C ASN A 67 5.27 19.43 14.49
N ARG A 68 4.87 18.29 15.06
CA ARG A 68 5.82 17.22 15.42
C ARG A 68 6.55 16.65 14.22
N LEU A 69 5.88 16.58 13.08
CA LEU A 69 6.54 16.16 11.85
C LEU A 69 7.58 17.20 11.42
N VAL A 70 7.24 18.49 11.43
CA VAL A 70 8.19 19.57 11.10
C VAL A 70 9.44 19.49 11.99
N ASP A 71 9.27 19.21 13.29
CA ASP A 71 10.39 19.05 14.24
C ASP A 71 11.31 17.86 13.94
N ARG A 72 10.86 16.87 13.15
CA ARG A 72 11.61 15.66 12.79
C ARG A 72 12.27 15.72 11.41
N LEU A 73 12.02 16.77 10.62
CA LEU A 73 12.63 16.92 9.31
C LEU A 73 14.12 17.23 9.44
N ASN A 74 14.94 16.59 8.61
CA ASN A 74 16.38 16.75 8.61
C ASN A 74 16.79 18.00 7.81
N PRO A 75 17.97 18.59 8.09
CA PRO A 75 18.53 19.62 7.24
C PRO A 75 18.65 19.12 5.78
N GLY A 76 18.10 19.90 4.85
CA GLY A 76 18.03 19.54 3.42
C GLY A 76 16.71 18.92 2.99
N ASP A 77 15.89 18.44 3.92
CA ASP A 77 14.51 18.04 3.62
C ASP A 77 13.68 19.25 3.19
N ARG A 78 12.69 18.98 2.36
CA ARG A 78 11.76 19.96 1.81
C ARG A 78 10.36 19.70 2.34
N LEU A 79 9.65 20.79 2.62
CA LEU A 79 8.27 20.76 3.07
C LEU A 79 7.43 21.74 2.26
N SER A 80 6.25 21.29 1.87
CA SER A 80 5.13 22.14 1.46
C SER A 80 3.89 21.81 2.29
N VAL A 81 3.05 22.82 2.51
CA VAL A 81 1.76 22.65 3.18
C VAL A 81 0.69 23.26 2.29
N VAL A 82 -0.19 22.40 1.80
CA VAL A 82 -1.43 22.76 1.12
C VAL A 82 -2.56 22.55 2.10
N VAL A 83 -3.48 23.49 2.14
CA VAL A 83 -4.70 23.34 2.94
C VAL A 83 -5.91 23.52 2.04
N PHE A 84 -6.97 22.78 2.32
CA PHE A 84 -8.17 22.82 1.50
C PHE A 84 -9.45 22.82 2.33
N ASP A 85 -10.44 23.52 1.79
CA ASP A 85 -11.86 23.47 2.13
C ASP A 85 -12.63 23.15 0.83
N HIS A 86 -13.62 23.96 0.42
CA HIS A 86 -14.18 23.94 -0.93
C HIS A 86 -13.21 24.48 -2.00
N ARG A 87 -12.06 25.04 -1.59
CA ARG A 87 -10.93 25.46 -2.43
C ARG A 87 -9.62 25.06 -1.78
N ALA A 88 -8.59 24.86 -2.58
CA ALA A 88 -7.24 24.60 -2.09
C ALA A 88 -6.36 25.85 -2.17
N LYS A 89 -5.46 26.02 -1.17
CA LYS A 89 -4.45 27.08 -1.13
C LYS A 89 -3.12 26.54 -0.63
N VAL A 90 -2.03 27.09 -1.15
CA VAL A 90 -0.68 26.83 -0.65
C VAL A 90 -0.44 27.70 0.58
N LEU A 91 -0.39 27.08 1.77
CA LEU A 91 -0.06 27.75 3.02
C LEU A 91 1.45 27.98 3.14
N VAL A 92 2.22 26.95 2.76
CA VAL A 92 3.68 26.93 2.79
C VAL A 92 4.15 26.40 1.42
N PRO A 93 4.74 27.25 0.57
CA PRO A 93 5.32 26.79 -0.70
C PRO A 93 6.46 25.80 -0.48
N SER A 94 6.71 24.92 -1.45
CA SER A 94 7.82 23.94 -1.41
C SER A 94 9.16 24.66 -1.18
N GLN A 95 9.74 24.45 0.01
CA GLN A 95 10.99 25.04 0.43
C GLN A 95 11.79 24.06 1.29
N SER A 96 13.10 24.26 1.36
CA SER A 96 13.94 23.55 2.34
C SER A 96 13.60 24.04 3.75
N VAL A 97 13.62 23.13 4.72
CA VAL A 97 13.25 23.45 6.10
C VAL A 97 14.41 24.15 6.81
N GLU A 98 14.47 25.48 6.68
CA GLU A 98 15.48 26.32 7.34
C GLU A 98 14.95 26.99 8.62
N ASP A 99 13.66 27.33 8.65
CA ASP A 99 12.97 27.95 9.80
C ASP A 99 11.70 27.14 10.17
N PRO A 100 11.85 26.05 10.95
CA PRO A 100 10.74 25.24 11.42
C PRO A 100 9.67 26.05 12.18
N GLU A 101 10.07 27.05 12.95
CA GLU A 101 9.15 27.83 13.80
C GLU A 101 8.19 28.66 12.96
N LYS A 102 8.67 29.29 11.89
CA LYS A 102 7.81 30.05 10.97
C LYS A 102 6.74 29.16 10.32
N ILE A 103 7.12 27.94 9.92
CA ILE A 103 6.18 26.97 9.35
C ILE A 103 5.13 26.58 10.39
N LYS A 104 5.55 26.23 11.60
CA LYS A 104 4.63 25.87 12.71
C LYS A 104 3.68 27.02 13.05
N GLN A 105 4.16 28.27 13.04
CA GLN A 105 3.30 29.44 13.24
C GLN A 105 2.21 29.56 12.17
N GLN A 106 2.51 29.27 10.90
CA GLN A 106 1.50 29.27 9.84
C GLN A 106 0.47 28.16 10.02
N ILE A 107 0.91 26.95 10.38
CA ILE A 107 0.03 25.80 10.66
C ILE A 107 -0.90 26.10 11.84
N ASN A 108 -0.38 26.68 12.92
CA ASN A 108 -1.15 26.95 14.13
C ASN A 108 -2.26 28.00 13.93
N ARG A 109 -2.14 28.86 12.91
CA ARG A 109 -3.14 29.87 12.52
C ARG A 109 -4.32 29.31 11.70
N LEU A 110 -4.29 28.03 11.33
CA LEU A 110 -5.38 27.41 10.60
C LEU A 110 -6.67 27.40 11.44
N ASN A 111 -7.79 27.72 10.80
CA ASN A 111 -9.12 27.64 11.40
C ASN A 111 -10.02 26.84 10.47
N ALA A 112 -10.96 26.10 11.06
CA ALA A 112 -11.91 25.31 10.31
C ALA A 112 -12.91 26.24 9.59
N ASP A 113 -13.14 26.03 8.29
CA ASP A 113 -14.06 26.80 7.47
C ASP A 113 -14.44 26.03 6.19
N GLY A 114 -15.60 26.33 5.61
CA GLY A 114 -16.01 25.82 4.29
C GLY A 114 -16.34 24.33 4.22
N GLY A 115 -16.49 23.85 2.97
CA GLY A 115 -16.76 22.44 2.63
C GLY A 115 -15.49 21.65 2.34
N THR A 116 -15.58 20.55 1.58
CA THR A 116 -14.46 19.63 1.32
C THR A 116 -14.31 19.31 -0.17
N ALA A 117 -13.17 19.70 -0.77
CA ALA A 117 -12.79 19.43 -2.16
C ALA A 117 -11.38 18.81 -2.23
N ILE A 118 -11.32 17.48 -2.06
CA ILE A 118 -10.10 16.67 -2.01
C ILE A 118 -9.30 16.75 -3.31
N ASP A 119 -9.97 16.78 -4.46
CA ASP A 119 -9.32 16.81 -5.78
C ASP A 119 -8.51 18.09 -6.00
N GLU A 120 -9.00 19.24 -5.53
CA GLU A 120 -8.24 20.50 -5.58
C GLU A 120 -7.03 20.48 -4.64
N GLY A 121 -7.19 19.89 -3.44
CA GLY A 121 -6.08 19.68 -2.50
C GLY A 121 -4.98 18.80 -3.11
N LEU A 122 -5.37 17.68 -3.72
CA LEU A 122 -4.46 16.77 -4.44
C LEU A 122 -3.74 17.48 -5.58
N ARG A 123 -4.47 18.24 -6.41
CA ARG A 123 -3.88 18.98 -7.54
C ARG A 123 -2.75 19.91 -7.09
N LEU A 124 -3.02 20.79 -6.12
CA LEU A 124 -2.00 21.72 -5.61
C LEU A 124 -0.87 20.99 -4.87
N GLY A 125 -1.18 19.94 -4.12
CA GLY A 125 -0.16 19.15 -3.43
C GLY A 125 0.83 18.49 -4.39
N ILE A 126 0.33 17.93 -5.50
CA ILE A 126 1.16 17.35 -6.56
C ILE A 126 2.00 18.43 -7.25
N GLU A 127 1.42 19.60 -7.54
CA GLU A 127 2.14 20.74 -8.11
C GLU A 127 3.30 21.21 -7.21
N GLU A 128 3.09 21.31 -5.90
CA GLU A 128 4.15 21.67 -4.95
C GLU A 128 5.22 20.59 -4.82
N LEU A 129 4.83 19.31 -4.76
CA LEU A 129 5.79 18.20 -4.72
C LEU A 129 6.67 18.16 -5.97
N ALA A 130 6.08 18.38 -7.15
CA ALA A 130 6.81 18.34 -8.41
C ALA A 130 7.96 19.37 -8.46
N LYS A 131 7.86 20.50 -7.74
CA LYS A 131 8.91 21.53 -7.65
C LYS A 131 10.15 21.04 -6.91
N GLY A 132 9.98 20.14 -5.94
CA GLY A 132 11.04 19.65 -5.06
C GLY A 132 11.56 18.24 -5.38
N LYS A 133 11.02 17.58 -6.42
CA LYS A 133 11.20 16.13 -6.61
C LYS A 133 12.62 15.66 -6.94
N LYS A 134 13.46 16.53 -7.49
CA LYS A 134 14.77 16.14 -8.01
C LYS A 134 15.68 15.67 -6.87
N ASP A 135 16.26 14.47 -7.02
CA ASP A 135 17.18 13.86 -6.05
C ASP A 135 16.59 13.69 -4.63
N THR A 136 15.26 13.57 -4.53
CA THR A 136 14.53 13.39 -3.26
C THR A 136 13.59 12.20 -3.31
N VAL A 137 13.21 11.67 -2.14
CA VAL A 137 12.01 10.83 -2.00
C VAL A 137 10.81 11.76 -1.82
N SER A 138 9.82 11.71 -2.71
CA SER A 138 8.67 12.63 -2.67
C SER A 138 7.40 11.94 -2.18
N GLN A 139 6.82 12.45 -1.09
CA GLN A 139 5.67 11.86 -0.40
C GLN A 139 4.61 12.92 -0.11
N ALA A 140 3.34 12.59 -0.26
CA ALA A 140 2.24 13.42 0.19
C ALA A 140 1.43 12.72 1.29
N PHE A 141 1.00 13.49 2.29
CA PHE A 141 0.02 13.07 3.29
C PHE A 141 -1.27 13.87 3.07
N LEU A 142 -2.29 13.20 2.53
CA LEU A 142 -3.65 13.73 2.43
C LEU A 142 -4.42 13.40 3.70
N LEU A 143 -4.94 14.42 4.37
CA LEU A 143 -5.69 14.30 5.61
C LEU A 143 -7.07 14.87 5.47
N THR A 144 -8.10 14.11 5.85
CA THR A 144 -9.51 14.56 5.85
C THR A 144 -10.34 13.79 6.88
N ASP A 145 -11.37 14.42 7.41
CA ASP A 145 -12.40 13.77 8.23
C ASP A 145 -13.75 13.64 7.52
N GLY A 146 -13.86 14.12 6.28
CA GLY A 146 -15.11 14.25 5.54
C GLY A 146 -15.11 13.59 4.17
N GLU A 147 -16.28 13.61 3.53
CA GLU A 147 -16.42 13.18 2.15
C GLU A 147 -16.05 14.31 1.18
N ASN A 148 -15.75 13.95 -0.08
CA ASN A 148 -15.40 14.89 -1.13
C ASN A 148 -16.64 15.62 -1.71
N GLU A 149 -17.42 16.27 -0.87
CA GLU A 149 -18.74 16.81 -1.21
C GLU A 149 -18.73 17.88 -2.31
N HIS A 150 -17.64 18.64 -2.41
CA HIS A 150 -17.49 19.76 -3.34
C HIS A 150 -16.46 19.49 -4.44
N GLY A 151 -16.00 18.24 -4.55
CA GLY A 151 -15.00 17.81 -5.53
C GLY A 151 -15.48 16.66 -6.42
N ASP A 152 -14.55 16.10 -7.22
CA ASP A 152 -14.82 14.93 -8.06
C ASP A 152 -13.88 13.76 -7.72
N ASN A 153 -14.47 12.66 -7.25
CA ASN A 153 -13.74 11.43 -6.90
C ASN A 153 -12.98 10.81 -8.09
N ASN A 154 -13.48 10.97 -9.32
CA ASN A 154 -12.77 10.52 -10.52
C ASN A 154 -11.55 11.39 -10.81
N ARG A 155 -11.62 12.70 -10.53
CA ARG A 155 -10.45 13.59 -10.60
C ARG A 155 -9.42 13.20 -9.55
N CYS A 156 -9.83 12.88 -8.32
CA CYS A 156 -8.91 12.37 -7.28
C CYS A 156 -8.11 11.16 -7.77
N LEU A 157 -8.79 10.17 -8.37
CA LEU A 157 -8.12 8.97 -8.89
C LEU A 157 -7.14 9.29 -10.03
N LYS A 158 -7.52 10.17 -10.96
CA LYS A 158 -6.62 10.61 -12.04
C LYS A 158 -5.39 11.34 -11.49
N PHE A 159 -5.57 12.20 -10.49
CA PHE A 159 -4.45 12.89 -9.83
C PHE A 159 -3.54 11.91 -9.09
N ALA A 160 -4.08 10.88 -8.43
CA ALA A 160 -3.29 9.85 -7.80
C ALA A 160 -2.43 9.05 -8.80
N GLN A 161 -3.02 8.65 -9.93
CA GLN A 161 -2.28 8.00 -11.03
C GLN A 161 -1.21 8.91 -11.63
N LEU A 162 -1.52 10.21 -11.77
CA LEU A 162 -0.56 11.22 -12.24
C LEU A 162 0.60 11.38 -11.25
N ALA A 163 0.32 11.49 -9.96
CA ALA A 163 1.34 11.55 -8.90
C ALA A 163 2.28 10.35 -8.98
N ALA A 164 1.71 9.14 -9.06
CA ALA A 164 2.47 7.93 -9.27
C ALA A 164 3.33 8.06 -10.54
N SER A 165 2.80 8.46 -11.69
CA SER A 165 3.60 8.63 -12.93
C SER A 165 4.80 9.59 -12.78
N TYR A 166 4.72 10.56 -11.86
CA TYR A 166 5.81 11.48 -11.51
C TYR A 166 6.74 10.98 -10.39
N ASN A 167 6.56 9.73 -9.95
CA ASN A 167 7.28 9.11 -8.85
C ASN A 167 7.04 9.83 -7.50
N LEU A 168 5.80 10.25 -7.29
CA LEU A 168 5.32 10.85 -6.05
C LEU A 168 4.38 9.84 -5.38
N THR A 169 4.64 9.54 -4.12
CA THR A 169 3.83 8.58 -3.35
C THR A 169 2.77 9.33 -2.55
N LEU A 170 1.50 8.91 -2.63
CA LEU A 170 0.39 9.55 -1.90
C LEU A 170 -0.14 8.63 -0.80
N ASN A 171 -0.04 9.06 0.45
CA ASN A 171 -0.67 8.40 1.59
C ASN A 171 -1.92 9.19 2.00
N THR A 172 -2.96 8.48 2.39
CA THR A 172 -4.22 9.06 2.86
C THR A 172 -4.41 8.75 4.34
N LEU A 173 -4.92 9.72 5.09
CA LEU A 173 -5.24 9.59 6.50
C LEU A 173 -6.68 10.04 6.71
N GLY A 174 -7.53 9.07 7.03
CA GLY A 174 -8.93 9.29 7.33
C GLY A 174 -9.14 9.47 8.82
N PHE A 175 -9.74 10.58 9.22
CA PHE A 175 -9.96 10.93 10.62
C PHE A 175 -11.42 10.74 11.02
N GLY A 176 -11.70 10.05 12.13
CA GLY A 176 -13.07 9.71 12.52
C GLY A 176 -13.74 8.80 11.50
N ASP A 177 -15.08 8.78 11.44
CA ASP A 177 -15.82 7.79 10.64
C ASP A 177 -16.52 8.38 9.40
N ASN A 178 -16.50 9.70 9.22
CA ASN A 178 -17.36 10.38 8.25
C ASN A 178 -16.75 10.49 6.84
N TRP A 179 -15.50 10.06 6.62
CA TRP A 179 -14.85 10.06 5.30
C TRP A 179 -15.22 8.84 4.47
N ASN A 180 -15.17 8.98 3.14
CA ASN A 180 -15.47 7.88 2.24
C ASN A 180 -14.26 6.93 2.08
N GLN A 181 -14.41 5.69 2.53
CA GLN A 181 -13.29 4.74 2.51
C GLN A 181 -12.88 4.32 1.10
N ASP A 182 -13.84 4.09 0.21
CA ASP A 182 -13.54 3.71 -1.17
C ASP A 182 -12.70 4.78 -1.88
N VAL A 183 -12.98 6.05 -1.62
CA VAL A 183 -12.25 7.18 -2.22
C VAL A 183 -10.82 7.24 -1.69
N LEU A 184 -10.63 7.31 -0.37
CA LEU A 184 -9.29 7.45 0.21
C LEU A 184 -8.40 6.23 -0.03
N GLU A 185 -8.98 5.03 -0.03
CA GLU A 185 -8.24 3.81 -0.34
C GLU A 185 -7.83 3.76 -1.81
N LYS A 186 -8.73 4.10 -2.74
CA LYS A 186 -8.38 4.18 -4.17
C LYS A 186 -7.31 5.22 -4.47
N ILE A 187 -7.34 6.37 -3.77
CA ILE A 187 -6.30 7.40 -3.89
C ILE A 187 -4.95 6.86 -3.42
N ALA A 188 -4.90 6.22 -2.25
CA ALA A 188 -3.67 5.65 -1.71
C ALA A 188 -3.11 4.55 -2.61
N ASP A 189 -3.95 3.57 -3.00
CA ASP A 189 -3.55 2.45 -3.84
C ASP A 189 -3.05 2.93 -5.22
N ALA A 190 -3.76 3.88 -5.85
CA ALA A 190 -3.34 4.46 -7.14
C ALA A 190 -2.10 5.37 -7.04
N GLY A 191 -1.91 6.00 -5.87
CA GLY A 191 -0.75 6.82 -5.53
C GLY A 191 0.42 6.03 -4.93
N LEU A 192 0.37 4.69 -4.93
CA LEU A 192 1.41 3.79 -4.39
C LEU A 192 1.72 3.95 -2.90
N GLY A 193 0.84 4.62 -2.15
CA GLY A 193 0.98 4.82 -0.71
C GLY A 193 -0.01 3.96 0.07
N THR A 194 -0.37 4.42 1.27
CA THR A 194 -1.23 3.68 2.18
C THR A 194 -2.33 4.54 2.78
N LEU A 195 -3.43 3.87 3.16
CA LEU A 195 -4.50 4.46 3.95
C LEU A 195 -4.23 4.19 5.44
N SER A 196 -4.25 5.24 6.25
CA SER A 196 -4.23 5.16 7.71
C SER A 196 -5.55 5.65 8.28
N TYR A 197 -6.10 4.92 9.24
CA TYR A 197 -7.36 5.28 9.89
C TYR A 197 -7.09 5.74 11.31
N ILE A 198 -7.41 7.01 11.57
CA ILE A 198 -7.29 7.65 12.87
C ILE A 198 -8.69 7.70 13.46
N GLN A 199 -9.05 6.68 14.24
CA GLN A 199 -10.39 6.62 14.85
C GLN A 199 -10.59 7.74 15.87
N LYS A 200 -9.55 8.00 16.67
CA LYS A 200 -9.58 9.03 17.70
C LYS A 200 -8.44 10.03 17.50
N PRO A 201 -8.66 11.32 17.79
CA PRO A 201 -7.62 12.35 17.66
C PRO A 201 -6.28 11.96 18.24
N GLU A 202 -6.28 11.34 19.42
CA GLU A 202 -5.08 10.98 20.17
C GLU A 202 -4.14 10.02 19.40
N GLN A 203 -4.68 9.26 18.44
CA GLN A 203 -3.92 8.31 17.61
C GLN A 203 -3.20 8.99 16.43
N ALA A 204 -3.59 10.21 16.04
CA ALA A 204 -3.02 10.87 14.86
C ALA A 204 -1.50 11.00 14.95
N VAL A 205 -0.99 11.41 16.12
CA VAL A 205 0.45 11.61 16.32
C VAL A 205 1.23 10.30 16.17
N GLU A 206 0.68 9.19 16.64
CA GLU A 206 1.27 7.86 16.49
C GLU A 206 1.28 7.43 15.02
N GLU A 207 0.16 7.56 14.31
CA GLU A 207 0.06 7.20 12.90
C GLU A 207 0.98 8.03 12.00
N PHE A 208 1.07 9.34 12.24
CA PHE A 208 2.03 10.19 11.53
C PHE A 208 3.46 9.76 11.78
N ASN A 209 3.81 9.43 13.03
CA ASN A 209 5.15 8.96 13.36
C ASN A 209 5.47 7.63 12.68
N ARG A 210 4.50 6.71 12.64
CA ARG A 210 4.63 5.43 11.93
C ARG A 210 4.89 5.64 10.45
N LEU A 211 4.08 6.46 9.78
CA LEU A 211 4.26 6.80 8.36
C LEU A 211 5.60 7.50 8.11
N PHE A 212 5.96 8.47 8.94
CA PHE A 212 7.22 9.20 8.80
C PHE A 212 8.43 8.28 8.95
N SER A 213 8.45 7.43 9.99
CA SER A 213 9.53 6.45 10.18
C SER A 213 9.66 5.48 9.00
N ARG A 214 8.52 5.05 8.43
CA ARG A 214 8.49 4.20 7.21
C ARG A 214 9.06 4.93 5.99
N ILE A 215 8.80 6.23 5.83
CA ILE A 215 9.40 7.02 4.74
C ILE A 215 10.92 7.10 4.88
N GLN A 216 11.43 7.26 6.11
CA GLN A 216 12.87 7.33 6.37
C GLN A 216 13.61 6.04 6.01
N THR A 217 12.91 4.92 5.88
CA THR A 217 13.51 3.64 5.49
C THR A 217 13.50 3.40 3.98
N VAL A 218 12.86 4.28 3.19
CA VAL A 218 12.90 4.21 1.73
C VAL A 218 14.34 4.39 1.24
N GLY A 219 14.87 3.35 0.60
CA GLY A 219 16.21 3.36 0.02
C GLY A 219 16.22 3.54 -1.49
N LEU A 220 15.22 2.97 -2.17
CA LEU A 220 15.13 2.96 -3.63
C LEU A 220 13.72 3.37 -4.05
N THR A 221 13.58 4.02 -5.19
CA THR A 221 12.29 4.53 -5.67
C THR A 221 11.96 4.01 -7.07
N ASN A 222 10.74 4.28 -7.54
CA ASN A 222 10.30 3.96 -8.90
C ASN A 222 10.49 2.50 -9.32
N ALA A 223 10.32 1.56 -8.39
CA ALA A 223 10.58 0.16 -8.67
C ALA A 223 9.46 -0.47 -9.51
N TYR A 224 9.85 -1.33 -10.46
CA TYR A 224 8.99 -2.18 -11.27
C TYR A 224 9.50 -3.61 -11.21
N LEU A 225 8.60 -4.55 -10.95
CA LEU A 225 8.85 -5.96 -11.19
C LEU A 225 8.63 -6.23 -12.67
N LEU A 226 9.67 -6.73 -13.33
CA LEU A 226 9.66 -7.23 -14.69
C LEU A 226 9.68 -8.74 -14.62
N PHE A 227 8.79 -9.42 -15.34
CA PHE A 227 8.85 -10.87 -15.42
C PHE A 227 8.42 -11.41 -16.78
N SER A 228 9.01 -12.53 -17.16
CA SER A 228 8.77 -13.22 -18.43
C SER A 228 8.42 -14.67 -18.15
N LEU A 229 7.43 -15.20 -18.84
CA LEU A 229 7.00 -16.59 -18.67
C LEU A 229 7.62 -17.44 -19.77
N MET A 230 8.03 -18.67 -19.42
CA MET A 230 8.49 -19.65 -20.40
C MET A 230 7.30 -20.25 -21.16
N PRO A 231 7.53 -20.91 -22.32
CA PRO A 231 6.48 -21.62 -23.03
C PRO A 231 5.71 -22.57 -22.11
N HIS A 232 4.41 -22.73 -22.36
CA HIS A 232 3.48 -23.51 -21.53
C HIS A 232 3.19 -22.94 -20.14
N VAL A 233 3.71 -21.76 -19.79
CA VAL A 233 3.37 -21.05 -18.56
C VAL A 233 2.53 -19.82 -18.89
N ARG A 234 1.42 -19.64 -18.16
CA ARG A 234 0.55 -18.46 -18.29
C ARG A 234 0.11 -17.97 -16.92
N LEU A 235 -0.23 -16.69 -16.82
CA LEU A 235 -0.89 -16.15 -15.63
C LEU A 235 -2.36 -16.55 -15.60
N ALA A 236 -2.95 -16.52 -14.41
CA ALA A 236 -4.39 -16.56 -14.27
C ALA A 236 -5.07 -15.38 -14.99
N GLU A 237 -6.30 -15.57 -15.45
CA GLU A 237 -7.02 -14.55 -16.23
C GLU A 237 -7.52 -13.38 -15.38
N LEU A 238 -7.88 -13.64 -14.13
CA LEU A 238 -8.44 -12.66 -13.22
C LEU A 238 -7.53 -12.45 -12.01
N LYS A 239 -7.16 -11.19 -11.77
CA LYS A 239 -6.35 -10.76 -10.62
C LYS A 239 -5.12 -11.67 -10.41
N PRO A 240 -4.25 -11.79 -11.45
CA PRO A 240 -3.15 -12.75 -11.40
C PRO A 240 -2.04 -12.34 -10.44
N ILE A 241 -1.90 -11.04 -10.16
CA ILE A 241 -0.81 -10.49 -9.34
C ILE A 241 -1.38 -9.69 -8.17
N ALA A 242 -0.90 -9.99 -6.98
CA ALA A 242 -1.20 -9.23 -5.78
C ALA A 242 0.08 -8.97 -4.98
N GLN A 243 0.15 -7.82 -4.31
CA GLN A 243 1.01 -7.66 -3.15
C GLN A 243 0.31 -8.25 -1.93
N VAL A 244 1.07 -8.87 -1.04
CA VAL A 244 0.56 -9.42 0.24
C VAL A 244 1.32 -8.91 1.46
N SER A 245 2.46 -8.24 1.25
CA SER A 245 3.24 -7.58 2.28
C SER A 245 3.85 -6.28 1.72
N PRO A 246 3.87 -5.17 2.47
CA PRO A 246 3.33 -5.03 3.83
C PRO A 246 1.79 -4.98 3.88
N ASP A 247 1.17 -4.47 2.81
CA ASP A 247 -0.28 -4.39 2.66
C ASP A 247 -0.74 -5.29 1.52
N THR A 248 -1.88 -5.95 1.70
CA THR A 248 -2.47 -6.80 0.65
C THR A 248 -3.31 -5.96 -0.31
N ILE A 249 -2.88 -5.91 -1.58
CA ILE A 249 -3.56 -5.21 -2.68
C ILE A 249 -3.41 -5.97 -3.99
N GLU A 250 -4.42 -5.88 -4.85
CA GLU A 250 -4.30 -6.36 -6.23
C GLU A 250 -3.48 -5.36 -7.05
N LEU A 251 -2.53 -5.85 -7.85
CA LEU A 251 -1.66 -4.97 -8.64
C LEU A 251 -2.06 -5.03 -10.12
N PRO A 252 -2.14 -3.87 -10.80
CA PRO A 252 -2.38 -3.85 -12.23
C PRO A 252 -1.18 -4.44 -12.97
N LEU A 253 -1.47 -5.35 -13.89
CA LEU A 253 -0.49 -5.97 -14.76
C LEU A 253 -0.49 -5.23 -16.10
N GLN A 254 0.69 -4.83 -16.56
CA GLN A 254 0.89 -4.29 -17.90
C GLN A 254 1.70 -5.30 -18.72
N GLN A 255 1.36 -5.43 -20.00
CA GLN A 255 2.13 -6.23 -20.95
C GLN A 255 2.86 -5.29 -21.90
N GLU A 256 4.17 -5.45 -21.99
CA GLU A 256 5.04 -4.68 -22.85
C GLU A 256 5.00 -5.23 -24.28
N ALA A 257 5.42 -4.41 -25.25
CA ALA A 257 5.44 -4.78 -26.66
C ALA A 257 6.34 -6.00 -26.98
N ASP A 258 7.33 -6.27 -26.13
CA ASP A 258 8.22 -7.43 -26.24
C ASP A 258 7.68 -8.70 -25.55
N GLY A 259 6.44 -8.65 -25.05
CA GLY A 259 5.77 -9.77 -24.40
C GLY A 259 6.09 -9.93 -22.91
N ARG A 260 6.98 -9.10 -22.34
CA ARG A 260 7.24 -9.10 -20.89
C ARG A 260 6.07 -8.49 -20.13
N PHE A 261 5.92 -8.92 -18.88
CA PHE A 261 4.98 -8.34 -17.96
C PHE A 261 5.67 -7.36 -17.02
N THR A 262 5.00 -6.26 -16.73
CA THR A 262 5.47 -5.22 -15.81
C THR A 262 4.43 -4.92 -14.76
N VAL A 263 4.90 -4.82 -13.52
CA VAL A 263 4.09 -4.47 -12.35
C VAL A 263 4.81 -3.38 -11.59
N ARG A 264 4.10 -2.29 -11.31
CA ARG A 264 4.66 -1.17 -10.57
C ARG A 264 4.65 -1.47 -9.08
N LEU A 265 5.81 -1.29 -8.44
CA LEU A 265 6.00 -1.47 -7.00
C LEU A 265 6.08 -0.12 -6.28
N GLY A 266 6.66 0.91 -6.90
CA GLY A 266 6.88 2.20 -6.25
C GLY A 266 8.13 2.16 -5.38
N ASP A 267 8.05 2.67 -4.15
CA ASP A 267 9.21 2.78 -3.26
C ASP A 267 9.56 1.43 -2.58
N LEU A 268 10.86 1.17 -2.44
CA LEU A 268 11.41 0.01 -1.72
C LEU A 268 12.10 0.45 -0.43
N MET A 269 11.69 -0.19 0.66
CA MET A 269 12.17 0.07 2.02
C MET A 269 13.35 -0.85 2.37
N LYS A 270 14.20 -0.39 3.29
CA LYS A 270 15.39 -1.12 3.80
C LYS A 270 15.05 -2.16 4.88
N ASP A 271 13.99 -1.91 5.62
CA ASP A 271 13.59 -2.65 6.82
C ASP A 271 12.31 -3.49 6.63
N ALA A 272 11.64 -3.32 5.50
CA ALA A 272 10.41 -4.01 5.18
C ALA A 272 10.52 -4.71 3.81
N GLU A 273 10.20 -5.99 3.81
CA GLU A 273 10.11 -6.78 2.59
C GLU A 273 8.74 -6.61 1.93
N ARG A 274 8.76 -6.34 0.62
CA ARG A 274 7.58 -6.39 -0.23
C ARG A 274 7.46 -7.79 -0.82
N VAL A 275 6.30 -8.41 -0.67
CA VAL A 275 6.04 -9.75 -1.20
C VAL A 275 4.93 -9.67 -2.23
N ILE A 276 5.23 -10.11 -3.45
CA ILE A 276 4.30 -10.22 -4.57
C ILE A 276 3.96 -11.68 -4.79
N LEU A 277 2.67 -12.00 -4.91
CA LEU A 277 2.18 -13.30 -5.35
C LEU A 277 1.72 -13.22 -6.81
N ALA A 278 2.17 -14.17 -7.61
CA ALA A 278 1.71 -14.40 -8.96
C ALA A 278 1.06 -15.79 -9.08
N ASN A 279 -0.19 -15.83 -9.55
CA ASN A 279 -0.90 -17.06 -9.82
C ASN A 279 -0.62 -17.53 -11.25
N ILE A 280 0.08 -18.66 -11.39
CA ILE A 280 0.50 -19.21 -12.67
C ILE A 280 -0.12 -20.59 -12.92
N TYR A 281 -0.46 -20.82 -14.18
CA TYR A 281 -0.81 -22.14 -14.72
C TYR A 281 0.34 -22.64 -15.59
N LEU A 282 0.71 -23.89 -15.36
CA LEU A 282 1.73 -24.60 -16.11
C LEU A 282 1.05 -25.74 -16.86
N GLY A 283 1.25 -25.81 -18.16
CA GLY A 283 0.91 -26.98 -18.97
C GLY A 283 1.87 -28.14 -18.70
N GLN A 284 1.78 -29.18 -19.51
CA GLN A 284 2.67 -30.34 -19.41
C GLN A 284 4.12 -29.93 -19.71
N LEU A 285 5.02 -30.26 -18.79
CA LEU A 285 6.46 -30.00 -18.90
C LEU A 285 7.25 -31.32 -18.89
N PRO A 286 8.45 -31.37 -19.51
CA PRO A 286 9.33 -32.52 -19.42
C PRO A 286 9.79 -32.79 -17.98
N ALA A 287 10.05 -34.06 -17.66
CA ALA A 287 10.61 -34.44 -16.36
C ALA A 287 11.98 -33.79 -16.11
N GLY A 288 12.27 -33.49 -14.85
CA GLY A 288 13.49 -32.81 -14.41
C GLY A 288 13.27 -31.34 -14.04
N GLU A 289 14.36 -30.60 -13.90
CA GLU A 289 14.33 -29.17 -13.61
C GLU A 289 13.96 -28.37 -14.86
N GLN A 290 12.89 -27.58 -14.77
CA GLN A 290 12.35 -26.80 -15.87
C GLN A 290 12.31 -25.33 -15.47
N ALA A 291 12.88 -24.45 -16.30
CA ALA A 291 12.69 -23.02 -16.14
C ALA A 291 11.25 -22.67 -16.51
N ILE A 292 10.57 -21.89 -15.67
CA ILE A 292 9.16 -21.54 -15.83
C ILE A 292 8.93 -20.04 -15.96
N ALA A 293 9.84 -19.22 -15.42
CA ALA A 293 9.80 -17.78 -15.53
C ALA A 293 11.19 -17.17 -15.35
N ASN A 294 11.32 -15.89 -15.69
CA ASN A 294 12.44 -15.03 -15.35
C ASN A 294 11.88 -13.80 -14.62
N VAL A 295 12.53 -13.37 -13.53
CA VAL A 295 12.15 -12.18 -12.77
C VAL A 295 13.32 -11.21 -12.63
N GLN A 296 13.03 -9.92 -12.71
CA GLN A 296 14.00 -8.84 -12.59
C GLN A 296 13.32 -7.61 -12.00
N VAL A 297 14.05 -6.77 -11.28
CA VAL A 297 13.52 -5.48 -10.79
C VAL A 297 14.26 -4.33 -11.47
N ARG A 298 13.49 -3.37 -11.99
CA ARG A 298 13.99 -2.05 -12.42
C ARG A 298 13.71 -1.04 -11.32
N TYR A 299 14.66 -0.17 -10.97
CA TYR A 299 14.50 0.81 -9.89
C TYR A 299 15.42 2.03 -10.07
N ASP A 300 15.17 3.08 -9.29
CA ASP A 300 16.00 4.28 -9.22
C ASP A 300 16.72 4.34 -7.84
N ASP A 301 17.98 4.75 -7.84
CA ASP A 301 18.79 5.02 -6.65
C ASP A 301 19.03 6.54 -6.54
N PRO A 302 18.18 7.25 -5.78
CA PRO A 302 18.31 8.70 -5.62
C PRO A 302 19.58 9.13 -4.88
N ALA A 303 20.11 8.29 -3.97
CA ALA A 303 21.36 8.59 -3.25
C ALA A 303 22.59 8.55 -4.17
N ALA A 304 22.54 7.74 -5.23
CA ALA A 304 23.57 7.64 -6.25
C ALA A 304 23.28 8.49 -7.51
N ASN A 305 22.13 9.16 -7.58
CA ASN A 305 21.61 9.83 -8.76
C ASN A 305 21.65 8.93 -10.02
N LYS A 306 21.13 7.70 -9.87
CA LYS A 306 21.02 6.73 -10.96
C LYS A 306 19.57 6.32 -11.15
N VAL A 307 19.15 6.25 -12.41
CA VAL A 307 17.78 5.87 -12.78
C VAL A 307 17.80 4.64 -13.68
N GLY A 308 16.75 3.83 -13.62
CA GLY A 308 16.57 2.66 -14.46
C GLY A 308 17.60 1.55 -14.23
N LEU A 309 18.13 1.44 -13.01
CA LEU A 309 18.99 0.33 -12.62
C LEU A 309 18.21 -0.98 -12.69
N LEU A 310 18.90 -2.05 -13.09
CA LEU A 310 18.34 -3.40 -13.17
C LEU A 310 19.07 -4.34 -12.21
N THR A 311 18.32 -5.22 -11.58
CA THR A 311 18.90 -6.39 -10.89
C THR A 311 19.45 -7.40 -11.90
N ALA A 312 20.16 -8.42 -11.42
CA ALA A 312 20.35 -9.62 -12.20
C ALA A 312 18.98 -10.21 -12.60
N ASN A 313 18.94 -10.86 -13.76
CA ASN A 313 17.77 -11.61 -14.20
C ASN A 313 17.79 -12.99 -13.52
N ILE A 314 16.77 -13.29 -12.72
CA ILE A 314 16.70 -14.51 -11.90
C ILE A 314 15.74 -15.50 -12.54
N PRO A 315 16.23 -16.66 -13.04
CA PRO A 315 15.37 -17.73 -13.49
C PRO A 315 14.64 -18.38 -12.32
N VAL A 316 13.38 -18.73 -12.55
CA VAL A 316 12.53 -19.47 -11.63
C VAL A 316 12.37 -20.89 -12.18
N TYR A 317 12.64 -21.89 -11.35
CA TYR A 317 12.57 -23.29 -11.72
C TYR A 317 11.44 -24.02 -11.02
N ALA A 318 10.95 -25.07 -11.66
CA ALA A 318 10.10 -26.09 -11.06
C ALA A 318 10.69 -27.48 -11.33
N HIS A 319 10.50 -28.41 -10.39
CA HIS A 319 11.00 -29.77 -10.50
C HIS A 319 9.87 -30.73 -10.88
N VAL A 320 9.88 -31.21 -12.13
CA VAL A 320 8.87 -32.13 -12.65
C VAL A 320 9.26 -33.57 -12.32
N VAL A 321 8.49 -34.21 -11.44
CA VAL A 321 8.79 -35.54 -10.87
C VAL A 321 7.72 -36.56 -11.23
N LYS A 322 8.13 -37.82 -11.43
CA LYS A 322 7.19 -38.93 -11.75
C LYS A 322 6.42 -39.41 -10.52
N ASN A 323 7.08 -39.45 -9.37
CA ASN A 323 6.49 -39.82 -8.09
C ASN A 323 6.34 -38.52 -7.29
N TYR A 324 5.17 -37.90 -7.40
CA TYR A 324 4.92 -36.61 -6.78
C TYR A 324 4.97 -36.69 -5.25
N GLN A 325 5.77 -35.81 -4.66
CA GLN A 325 5.76 -35.47 -3.25
C GLN A 325 5.81 -33.95 -3.14
N ALA A 326 4.92 -33.35 -2.37
CA ALA A 326 4.87 -31.90 -2.22
C ALA A 326 6.16 -31.37 -1.56
N ASP A 327 6.75 -30.32 -2.14
CA ASP A 327 7.85 -29.56 -1.58
C ASP A 327 7.35 -28.15 -1.24
N LEU A 328 6.59 -28.07 -0.15
CA LEU A 328 5.85 -26.87 0.22
C LEU A 328 6.78 -25.79 0.79
N ASN A 329 6.62 -24.55 0.32
CA ASN A 329 7.31 -23.39 0.90
C ASN A 329 6.43 -22.68 1.96
N PRO A 330 6.76 -22.74 3.26
CA PRO A 330 5.93 -22.15 4.31
C PRO A 330 5.72 -20.65 4.19
N GLN A 331 6.70 -19.90 3.70
CA GLN A 331 6.61 -18.43 3.54
C GLN A 331 5.62 -18.06 2.43
N VAL A 332 5.66 -18.78 1.32
CA VAL A 332 4.68 -18.60 0.23
C VAL A 332 3.29 -19.06 0.67
N GLN A 333 3.18 -20.11 1.50
CA GLN A 333 1.90 -20.53 2.08
C GLN A 333 1.29 -19.44 2.98
N GLN A 334 2.09 -18.79 3.84
CA GLN A 334 1.62 -17.65 4.64
C GLN A 334 1.14 -16.48 3.75
N SER A 335 1.88 -16.21 2.68
CA SER A 335 1.49 -15.21 1.68
C SER A 335 0.14 -15.53 1.02
N ILE A 336 -0.10 -16.81 0.72
CA ILE A 336 -1.39 -17.27 0.14
C ILE A 336 -2.54 -17.05 1.13
N LEU A 337 -2.32 -17.32 2.42
CA LEU A 337 -3.32 -17.09 3.46
C LEU A 337 -3.64 -15.59 3.60
N ALA A 338 -2.64 -14.71 3.53
CA ALA A 338 -2.86 -13.26 3.54
C ALA A 338 -3.76 -12.81 2.39
N LEU A 339 -3.48 -13.28 1.17
CA LEU A 339 -4.31 -13.00 0.00
C LEU A 339 -5.72 -13.59 0.12
N ALA A 340 -5.85 -14.79 0.69
CA ALA A 340 -7.14 -15.43 0.92
C ALA A 340 -8.00 -14.64 1.91
N LYS A 341 -7.42 -14.21 3.04
CA LYS A 341 -8.08 -13.33 4.04
C LYS A 341 -8.63 -12.08 3.37
N TYR A 342 -7.79 -11.38 2.59
CA TYR A 342 -8.18 -10.17 1.87
C TYR A 342 -9.36 -10.43 0.90
N ARG A 343 -9.25 -11.45 0.03
CA ARG A 343 -10.28 -11.77 -0.97
C ARG A 343 -11.60 -12.22 -0.33
N GLN A 344 -11.54 -12.96 0.77
CA GLN A 344 -12.73 -13.36 1.53
C GLN A 344 -13.47 -12.15 2.11
N THR A 345 -12.76 -11.17 2.67
CA THR A 345 -13.39 -9.93 3.15
C THR A 345 -14.00 -9.11 2.01
N GLN A 346 -13.32 -9.01 0.86
CA GLN A 346 -13.88 -8.34 -0.32
C GLN A 346 -15.16 -9.01 -0.85
N LEU A 347 -15.23 -10.34 -0.82
CA LEU A 347 -16.45 -11.09 -1.13
C LEU A 347 -17.55 -10.83 -0.09
N ALA A 348 -17.21 -10.71 1.19
CA ALA A 348 -18.16 -10.35 2.24
C ALA A 348 -18.78 -8.96 1.99
N GLU A 349 -17.97 -7.97 1.65
CA GLU A 349 -18.43 -6.62 1.29
C GLU A 349 -19.37 -6.64 0.09
N THR A 350 -18.99 -7.36 -0.97
CA THR A 350 -19.83 -7.53 -2.17
C THR A 350 -21.19 -8.14 -1.82
N LYS A 351 -21.20 -9.15 -0.94
CA LYS A 351 -22.44 -9.79 -0.47
C LYS A 351 -23.30 -8.86 0.39
N LEU A 352 -22.69 -8.05 1.26
CA LEU A 352 -23.43 -7.02 2.01
C LEU A 352 -24.09 -6.00 1.09
N GLN A 353 -23.37 -5.53 0.06
CA GLN A 353 -23.93 -4.61 -0.94
C GLN A 353 -25.10 -5.21 -1.71
N GLN A 354 -25.11 -6.54 -1.89
CA GLN A 354 -26.20 -7.30 -2.50
C GLN A 354 -27.34 -7.66 -1.52
N GLY A 355 -27.22 -7.29 -0.24
CA GLY A 355 -28.18 -7.64 0.82
C GLY A 355 -28.03 -9.07 1.38
N ASP A 356 -27.04 -9.85 0.94
CA ASP A 356 -26.75 -11.20 1.43
C ASP A 356 -25.94 -11.17 2.73
N ARG A 357 -26.62 -10.82 3.84
CA ARG A 357 -26.00 -10.75 5.18
C ARG A 357 -25.45 -12.09 5.66
N SER A 358 -26.16 -13.18 5.40
CA SER A 358 -25.76 -14.53 5.82
C SER A 358 -24.49 -14.99 5.10
N GLY A 359 -24.44 -14.80 3.79
CA GLY A 359 -23.24 -15.09 3.02
C GLY A 359 -22.07 -14.18 3.40
N ALA A 360 -22.31 -12.90 3.67
CA ALA A 360 -21.27 -11.99 4.16
C ALA A 360 -20.68 -12.45 5.50
N ALA A 361 -21.53 -12.81 6.46
CA ALA A 361 -21.08 -13.35 7.73
C ALA A 361 -20.24 -14.62 7.55
N THR A 362 -20.66 -15.53 6.67
CA THR A 362 -19.91 -16.76 6.36
C THR A 362 -18.52 -16.45 5.81
N MET A 363 -18.41 -15.47 4.91
CA MET A 363 -17.12 -15.05 4.36
C MET A 363 -16.22 -14.41 5.43
N LEU A 364 -16.77 -13.57 6.31
CA LEU A 364 -16.02 -12.98 7.42
C LEU A 364 -15.54 -14.02 8.44
N GLN A 365 -16.34 -15.06 8.74
CA GLN A 365 -15.91 -16.17 9.60
C GLN A 365 -14.77 -16.97 8.97
N THR A 366 -14.83 -17.17 7.65
CA THR A 366 -13.75 -17.83 6.91
C THR A 366 -12.48 -16.98 6.94
N ALA A 367 -12.60 -15.66 6.78
CA ALA A 367 -11.48 -14.71 6.90
C ALA A 367 -10.90 -14.70 8.32
N ALA A 368 -11.74 -14.72 9.36
CA ALA A 368 -11.30 -14.80 10.76
C ALA A 368 -10.52 -16.10 11.04
N LYS A 369 -11.01 -17.24 10.54
CA LYS A 369 -10.29 -18.52 10.64
C LYS A 369 -8.95 -18.49 9.92
N THR A 370 -8.90 -17.87 8.73
CA THR A 370 -7.66 -17.69 7.96
C THR A 370 -6.67 -16.80 8.74
N ALA A 371 -7.14 -15.71 9.35
CA ALA A 371 -6.32 -14.86 10.21
C ALA A 371 -5.73 -15.62 11.42
N LEU A 372 -6.53 -16.49 12.07
CA LEU A 372 -6.02 -17.35 13.14
C LEU A 372 -4.94 -18.33 12.66
N GLN A 373 -5.08 -18.90 11.45
CA GLN A 373 -4.05 -19.76 10.86
C GLN A 373 -2.73 -19.02 10.59
N MET A 374 -2.81 -17.71 10.33
CA MET A 374 -1.65 -16.83 10.18
C MET A 374 -1.07 -16.34 11.51
N GLY A 375 -1.75 -16.58 12.63
CA GLY A 375 -1.39 -16.02 13.94
C GLY A 375 -1.80 -14.57 14.16
N ASP A 376 -2.68 -14.02 13.31
CA ASP A 376 -3.19 -12.65 13.37
C ASP A 376 -4.47 -12.59 14.23
N THR A 377 -4.28 -12.66 15.55
CA THR A 377 -5.34 -12.65 16.58
C THR A 377 -6.14 -11.35 16.57
N GLY A 378 -5.48 -10.21 16.30
CA GLY A 378 -6.11 -8.91 16.17
C GLY A 378 -7.11 -8.86 15.02
N ALA A 379 -6.69 -9.23 13.80
CA ALA A 379 -7.60 -9.28 12.66
C ALA A 379 -8.69 -10.35 12.85
N ALA A 380 -8.35 -11.52 13.39
CA ALA A 380 -9.32 -12.57 13.65
C ALA A 380 -10.46 -12.09 14.57
N THR A 381 -10.12 -11.34 15.62
CA THR A 381 -11.10 -10.78 16.57
C THR A 381 -12.04 -9.82 15.87
N VAL A 382 -11.50 -8.84 15.13
CA VAL A 382 -12.31 -7.85 14.40
C VAL A 382 -13.24 -8.54 13.40
N LEU A 383 -12.72 -9.46 12.58
CA LEU A 383 -13.50 -10.16 11.56
C LEU A 383 -14.59 -11.05 12.19
N GLN A 384 -14.28 -11.73 13.29
CA GLN A 384 -15.25 -12.57 14.00
C GLN A 384 -16.34 -11.73 14.67
N THR A 385 -16.00 -10.59 15.28
CA THR A 385 -16.98 -9.67 15.88
C THR A 385 -17.96 -9.16 14.81
N SER A 386 -17.43 -8.71 13.66
CA SER A 386 -18.26 -8.27 12.54
C SER A 386 -19.16 -9.39 12.00
N ALA A 387 -18.65 -10.62 11.91
CA ALA A 387 -19.46 -11.77 11.50
C ALA A 387 -20.60 -12.08 12.48
N THR A 388 -20.32 -12.09 13.79
CA THR A 388 -21.32 -12.35 14.83
C THR A 388 -22.42 -11.29 14.82
N GLN A 389 -22.06 -10.01 14.62
CA GLN A 389 -23.02 -8.91 14.52
C GLN A 389 -24.00 -9.11 13.35
N LEU A 390 -23.49 -9.49 12.17
CA LEU A 390 -24.32 -9.77 11.00
C LEU A 390 -25.23 -11.00 11.20
N GLN A 391 -24.74 -12.03 11.91
CA GLN A 391 -25.54 -13.23 12.23
C GLN A 391 -26.67 -12.95 13.22
N ALA A 392 -26.45 -12.02 14.16
CA ALA A 392 -27.47 -11.56 15.09
C ALA A 392 -28.55 -10.67 14.41
N GLY A 393 -28.44 -10.43 13.10
CA GLY A 393 -29.38 -9.60 12.34
C GLY A 393 -29.09 -8.10 12.41
N GLY A 394 -28.00 -7.69 13.06
CA GLY A 394 -27.54 -6.31 13.10
C GLY A 394 -26.82 -5.88 11.83
N ASP A 395 -26.70 -4.57 11.63
CA ASP A 395 -25.82 -3.98 10.62
C ASP A 395 -24.46 -3.62 11.25
N LEU A 396 -23.41 -3.57 10.41
CA LEU A 396 -22.11 -3.04 10.81
C LEU A 396 -22.14 -1.52 10.81
N SER A 397 -21.64 -0.91 11.89
CA SER A 397 -21.40 0.54 11.92
C SER A 397 -20.31 0.93 10.91
N GLU A 398 -20.23 2.21 10.54
CA GLU A 398 -19.18 2.70 9.63
C GLU A 398 -17.76 2.46 10.19
N SER A 399 -17.56 2.64 11.50
CA SER A 399 -16.31 2.25 12.18
C SER A 399 -16.01 0.76 11.99
N ASP A 400 -16.99 -0.13 12.18
CA ASP A 400 -16.77 -1.58 12.08
C ASP A 400 -16.49 -2.01 10.65
N ARG A 401 -17.16 -1.40 9.66
CA ARG A 401 -16.88 -1.61 8.24
C ARG A 401 -15.44 -1.20 7.91
N LYS A 402 -15.02 -0.01 8.36
CA LYS A 402 -13.64 0.48 8.17
C LYS A 402 -12.61 -0.45 8.77
N LYS A 403 -12.79 -0.84 10.03
CA LYS A 403 -11.91 -1.79 10.72
C LYS A 403 -11.84 -3.12 9.99
N THR A 404 -12.98 -3.70 9.63
CA THR A 404 -13.09 -4.97 8.89
C THR A 404 -12.27 -4.96 7.62
N ARG A 405 -12.34 -3.87 6.85
CA ARG A 405 -11.60 -3.73 5.60
C ARG A 405 -10.10 -3.48 5.82
N ILE A 406 -9.73 -2.66 6.81
CA ILE A 406 -8.32 -2.39 7.15
C ILE A 406 -7.61 -3.67 7.58
N VAL A 407 -8.19 -4.44 8.52
CA VAL A 407 -7.58 -5.69 9.00
C VAL A 407 -7.52 -6.79 7.94
N SER A 408 -8.23 -6.63 6.82
CA SER A 408 -8.11 -7.55 5.68
C SER A 408 -6.83 -7.31 4.87
N LYS A 409 -6.33 -6.07 4.83
CA LYS A 409 -5.13 -5.68 4.06
C LYS A 409 -3.85 -5.84 4.89
N THR A 410 -3.91 -5.59 6.21
CA THR A 410 -2.75 -5.62 7.09
C THR A 410 -2.69 -6.91 7.91
N VAL A 411 -1.50 -7.26 8.40
CA VAL A 411 -1.35 -8.21 9.50
C VAL A 411 -1.26 -7.41 10.78
N LEU A 412 -2.20 -7.58 11.71
CA LEU A 412 -2.10 -6.96 13.04
C LEU A 412 -1.31 -7.91 13.94
N GLN A 413 -0.04 -7.60 14.16
CA GLN A 413 0.68 -8.24 15.26
C GLN A 413 0.23 -7.57 16.55
N ASP A 414 -0.22 -8.35 17.53
CA ASP A 414 -0.39 -7.84 18.89
C ASP A 414 0.97 -7.29 19.35
N THR A 415 1.06 -5.98 19.56
CA THR A 415 2.22 -5.40 20.23
C THR A 415 2.36 -6.11 21.57
N PRO A 416 3.53 -6.67 21.93
CA PRO A 416 3.69 -7.23 23.27
C PRO A 416 3.35 -6.11 24.28
N PRO A 417 2.60 -6.41 25.35
CA PRO A 417 2.30 -5.41 26.37
C PRO A 417 3.64 -4.85 26.89
N GLN A 418 3.82 -3.53 26.76
CA GLN A 418 4.95 -2.80 27.35
C GLN A 418 4.90 -2.82 28.87
#